data_AF-A0A660ZQ96-F1
#
_entry.id   AF-A0A660ZQ96-F1
#
_cell.length_a   1.000
_cell.length_b   1.000
_cell.length_c   1.000
_cell.angle_alpha   90.00
_cell.angle_beta   90.00
_cell.angle_gamma   90.00
#
_symmetry.space_group_name_H-M   'P 1'
#
loop_
_entity.id
_entity.type
_entity.pdbx_description
1 polymer ?
#
loop_
_entity_poly.entity_id
_entity_poly.type
_entity_poly.pdbx_seq_one_letter_code
_entity_poly.pdbx_strand_id
1 'polypeptide(L)'
;MIMEAPEYQRESTIKDFLDVVFRRKWIILGIVVVATTVVVFLNMREPAIYESSAKILVKRGETPSVFSTNVRTLTWEEEIASQIELVESQVVIDRAQENLPKFFPAGYTSSEKIKQGNVNAGVISKSNVIWVTYTSDDPVFCEAAVSAIVNAYRDYYQKIRTPPEMEDFFSEELQSTKEEIEFWRSEKEKVLKQWNIIDLKNQRVNLINMLSNYQKDLDDVVKERAEKEIIISRLEKMRSGNIDTVLAGLSGLNASSIEDKVVKDLRAKLQELKMKESELKAKYTDKYPELIKVRKQIGDVIALIDNELDTQILVIKNQLDVVKRKEATISGIISRLENERSHYPSQEVELERIDDALARLQKNYNELVAQRMSARVSLASNPEWTVTILTPATKAYRKKTRDYVRIALGPIFSIIVALGFAFFMDNLDHSIKNIAEAESLLNLPVFSSIPDKDVK
;
A
#
# COMPACT_ATOMS: atom_id res chain seq x y z
N MET A 1 79.28 -13.15 -67.03
CA MET A 1 79.15 -14.29 -66.12
C MET A 1 79.87 -13.92 -64.84
N ILE A 2 79.18 -14.12 -63.73
CA ILE A 2 79.50 -13.73 -62.36
C ILE A 2 80.84 -14.30 -61.89
N MET A 3 81.56 -13.57 -61.05
CA MET A 3 82.12 -14.14 -59.83
C MET A 3 82.29 -13.04 -58.78
N GLU A 4 81.24 -12.86 -57.99
CA GLU A 4 81.28 -12.15 -56.71
C GLU A 4 82.34 -12.79 -55.80
N ALA A 5 83.10 -11.95 -55.11
CA ALA A 5 84.00 -12.40 -54.06
C ALA A 5 83.19 -13.01 -52.91
N PRO A 6 83.64 -14.13 -52.31
CA PRO A 6 82.92 -14.75 -51.21
C PRO A 6 82.97 -13.84 -49.97
N GLU A 7 81.82 -13.31 -49.58
CA GLU A 7 81.58 -12.87 -48.21
C GLU A 7 81.75 -14.09 -47.29
N TYR A 8 82.91 -14.20 -46.65
CA TYR A 8 83.10 -15.18 -45.59
C TYR A 8 82.29 -14.72 -44.36
N GLN A 9 81.11 -15.31 -44.22
CA GLN A 9 80.33 -15.22 -42.99
C GLN A 9 81.20 -15.80 -41.87
N ARG A 10 81.62 -14.93 -40.93
CA ARG A 10 82.16 -15.36 -39.63
C ARG A 10 81.09 -16.23 -38.98
N GLU A 11 81.26 -17.55 -39.00
CA GLU A 11 80.54 -18.42 -38.08
C GLU A 11 81.08 -18.16 -36.68
N SER A 12 80.51 -17.16 -36.00
CA SER A 12 80.81 -16.87 -34.61
C SER A 12 80.52 -18.11 -33.78
N THR A 13 81.57 -18.87 -33.47
CA THR A 13 81.44 -20.15 -32.81
C THR A 13 81.21 -19.91 -31.31
N ILE A 14 80.41 -20.74 -30.65
CA ILE A 14 80.14 -20.66 -29.20
C ILE A 14 81.42 -20.55 -28.36
N LYS A 15 82.54 -21.09 -28.87
CA LYS A 15 83.88 -20.98 -28.28
C LYS A 15 84.38 -19.54 -28.21
N ASP A 16 84.20 -18.74 -29.25
CA ASP A 16 84.60 -17.33 -29.26
C ASP A 16 83.82 -16.53 -28.22
N PHE A 17 82.51 -16.82 -28.08
CA PHE A 17 81.68 -16.20 -27.06
C PHE A 17 82.18 -16.51 -25.64
N LEU A 18 82.54 -17.77 -25.37
CA LEU A 18 83.06 -18.19 -24.07
C LEU A 18 84.41 -17.54 -23.76
N ASP A 19 85.28 -17.38 -24.76
CA ASP A 19 86.59 -16.77 -24.58
C ASP A 19 86.49 -15.29 -24.19
N VAL A 20 85.57 -14.52 -24.80
CA VAL A 20 85.30 -13.13 -24.39
C VAL A 20 84.89 -13.06 -22.92
N VAL A 21 84.00 -13.95 -22.50
CA VAL A 21 83.50 -14.01 -21.11
C VAL A 21 84.63 -14.36 -20.13
N PHE A 22 85.47 -15.33 -20.45
CA PHE A 22 86.59 -15.71 -19.59
C PHE A 22 87.66 -14.62 -19.47
N ARG A 23 87.95 -13.90 -20.56
CA ARG A 23 88.91 -12.78 -20.58
C ARG A 23 88.42 -11.60 -19.74
N ARG A 24 87.12 -11.28 -19.80
CA ARG A 24 86.54 -10.09 -19.14
C ARG A 24 85.74 -10.42 -17.87
N LYS A 25 85.92 -11.61 -17.30
CA LYS A 25 85.19 -12.09 -16.11
C LYS A 25 85.18 -11.12 -14.93
N TRP A 26 86.27 -10.38 -14.72
CA TRP A 26 86.37 -9.38 -13.64
C TRP A 26 85.55 -8.11 -13.91
N ILE A 27 85.45 -7.69 -15.17
CA ILE A 27 84.61 -6.54 -15.58
C ILE A 27 83.14 -6.92 -15.47
N ILE A 28 82.78 -8.10 -15.97
CA ILE A 28 81.42 -8.64 -15.88
C ILE A 28 80.99 -8.74 -14.41
N LEU A 29 81.84 -9.31 -13.57
CA LEU A 29 81.58 -9.45 -12.14
C LEU A 29 81.46 -8.08 -11.44
N GLY A 30 82.30 -7.11 -11.78
CA GLY A 30 82.21 -5.74 -11.25
C GLY A 30 80.88 -5.06 -11.57
N ILE A 31 80.43 -5.13 -12.83
CA ILE A 31 79.15 -4.52 -13.27
C ILE A 31 77.96 -5.19 -12.57
N VAL A 32 77.95 -6.52 -12.52
CA VAL A 32 76.88 -7.29 -11.87
C VAL A 32 76.78 -6.95 -10.38
N VAL A 33 77.91 -6.86 -9.67
CA VAL A 33 77.94 -6.52 -8.24
C VAL A 33 77.44 -5.10 -8.01
N VAL A 34 77.88 -4.12 -8.80
CA VAL A 34 77.43 -2.72 -8.66
C VAL A 34 75.94 -2.59 -8.94
N ALA A 35 75.46 -3.14 -10.06
CA ALA A 35 74.06 -3.09 -10.43
C ALA A 35 73.15 -3.79 -9.41
N THR A 36 73.56 -4.96 -8.92
CA THR A 36 72.83 -5.69 -7.87
C THR A 36 72.79 -4.87 -6.57
N THR A 37 73.91 -4.25 -6.19
CA THR A 37 73.98 -3.40 -4.99
C THR A 37 73.04 -2.20 -5.10
N VAL A 38 72.97 -1.55 -6.27
CA VAL A 38 72.05 -0.43 -6.53
C VAL A 38 70.59 -0.89 -6.42
N VAL A 39 70.23 -2.02 -7.03
CA VAL A 39 68.86 -2.56 -6.96
C VAL A 39 68.46 -2.88 -5.52
N VAL A 40 69.34 -3.54 -4.75
CA VAL A 40 69.10 -3.84 -3.34
C VAL A 40 68.98 -2.56 -2.52
N PHE A 41 69.83 -1.56 -2.77
CA PHE A 41 69.81 -0.27 -2.09
C PHE A 41 68.52 0.52 -2.35
N LEU A 42 68.06 0.57 -3.60
CA LEU A 42 66.79 1.21 -3.96
C LEU A 42 65.60 0.49 -3.32
N ASN A 43 65.61 -0.84 -3.26
CA ASN A 43 64.55 -1.61 -2.64
C ASN A 43 64.51 -1.45 -1.11
N MET A 44 65.67 -1.27 -0.45
CA MET A 44 65.73 -0.96 0.98
C MET A 44 65.17 0.44 1.32
N ARG A 45 65.10 1.35 0.35
CA ARG A 45 64.52 2.70 0.51
C ARG A 45 63.02 2.78 0.26
N GLU A 46 62.35 1.69 -0.14
CA GLU A 46 60.90 1.70 -0.32
C GLU A 46 60.19 1.91 1.03
N PRO A 47 59.21 2.84 1.11
CA PRO A 47 58.51 3.15 2.36
C PRO A 47 57.78 1.92 2.89
N ALA A 48 57.71 1.82 4.23
CA ALA A 48 56.98 0.74 4.88
C ALA A 48 55.48 0.97 4.71
N ILE A 49 54.85 0.17 3.85
CA ILE A 49 53.39 0.16 3.72
C ILE A 49 52.81 -0.62 4.91
N TYR A 50 51.85 -0.03 5.59
CA TYR A 50 51.10 -0.66 6.67
C TYR A 50 49.74 -1.13 6.16
N GLU A 51 49.20 -2.16 6.79
CA GLU A 51 47.89 -2.71 6.50
C GLU A 51 47.12 -2.94 7.81
N SER A 52 45.86 -2.53 7.82
CA SER A 52 44.89 -2.92 8.84
C SER A 52 43.80 -3.78 8.20
N SER A 53 43.22 -4.68 8.98
CA SER A 53 42.13 -5.55 8.53
C SER A 53 40.98 -5.60 9.54
N ALA A 54 39.76 -5.77 9.04
CA ALA A 54 38.56 -6.05 9.81
C ALA A 54 37.75 -7.17 9.13
N LYS A 55 36.81 -7.75 9.87
CA LYS A 55 35.91 -8.78 9.33
C LYS A 55 34.47 -8.44 9.66
N ILE A 56 33.61 -8.51 8.66
CA ILE A 56 32.17 -8.31 8.77
C ILE A 56 31.44 -9.56 8.36
N LEU A 57 30.38 -9.90 9.09
CA LEU A 57 29.42 -10.94 8.73
C LEU A 57 28.25 -10.29 8.02
N VAL A 58 28.01 -10.70 6.78
CA VAL A 58 26.88 -10.24 5.98
C VAL A 58 25.86 -11.38 5.92
N LYS A 59 24.76 -11.23 6.65
CA LYS A 59 23.65 -12.16 6.61
C LYS A 59 22.56 -11.61 5.70
N ARG A 60 22.04 -12.46 4.83
CA ARG A 60 20.79 -12.20 4.11
C ARG A 60 19.61 -12.49 5.03
N GLY A 61 18.59 -11.63 4.99
CA GLY A 61 17.33 -11.86 5.69
C GLY A 61 16.61 -13.10 5.15
N GLU A 62 15.83 -13.79 6.00
CA GLU A 62 15.04 -14.93 5.56
C GLU A 62 13.80 -14.47 4.76
N THR A 63 13.75 -14.95 3.51
CA THR A 63 12.60 -15.12 2.60
C THR A 63 12.18 -13.97 1.68
N PRO A 64 11.69 -14.32 0.46
CA PRO A 64 11.28 -13.37 -0.56
C PRO A 64 9.95 -12.73 -0.18
N SER A 65 9.82 -11.45 -0.50
CA SER A 65 8.57 -10.73 -0.41
C SER A 65 7.46 -11.52 -1.12
N VAL A 66 6.32 -11.70 -0.44
CA VAL A 66 5.09 -12.25 -1.04
C VAL A 66 4.61 -11.41 -2.25
N PHE A 67 5.16 -10.20 -2.41
CA PHE A 67 4.85 -9.27 -3.49
C PHE A 67 5.77 -9.37 -4.71
N SER A 68 6.85 -10.16 -4.67
CA SER A 68 7.81 -10.25 -5.77
C SER A 68 7.73 -11.59 -6.51
N THR A 69 6.73 -11.75 -7.37
CA THR A 69 6.51 -13.01 -8.12
C THR A 69 7.52 -13.22 -9.26
N ASN A 70 8.32 -12.21 -9.64
CA ASN A 70 9.25 -12.30 -10.78
C ASN A 70 10.57 -11.53 -10.57
N VAL A 71 11.32 -11.85 -9.51
CA VAL A 71 12.70 -11.36 -9.39
C VAL A 71 13.64 -12.54 -9.63
N ARG A 72 14.54 -12.43 -10.62
CA ARG A 72 15.69 -13.34 -10.72
C ARG A 72 16.45 -13.24 -9.40
N THR A 73 16.37 -14.28 -8.59
CA THR A 73 17.23 -14.40 -7.41
C THR A 73 18.65 -14.59 -7.92
N LEU A 74 19.51 -13.58 -7.72
CA LEU A 74 20.94 -13.73 -7.90
C LEU A 74 21.44 -14.92 -7.07
N THR A 75 22.45 -15.62 -7.57
CA THR A 75 23.12 -16.65 -6.78
C THR A 75 23.81 -16.02 -5.58
N TRP A 76 23.99 -16.78 -4.50
CA TRP A 76 24.66 -16.28 -3.28
C TRP A 76 26.05 -15.69 -3.56
N GLU A 77 26.75 -16.26 -4.54
CA GLU A 77 28.08 -15.83 -4.98
C GLU A 77 28.02 -14.46 -5.69
N GLU A 78 27.03 -14.24 -6.55
CA GLU A 78 26.80 -12.95 -7.23
C GLU A 78 26.39 -11.85 -6.24
N GLU A 79 25.54 -12.18 -5.27
CA GLU A 79 25.11 -11.22 -4.25
C GLU A 79 26.29 -10.80 -3.37
N ILE A 80 27.09 -11.76 -2.89
CA ILE A 80 28.26 -11.48 -2.06
C ILE A 80 29.35 -10.74 -2.84
N ALA A 81 29.56 -11.04 -4.12
CA ALA A 81 30.45 -10.26 -4.98
C ALA A 81 29.97 -8.79 -5.09
N SER A 82 28.66 -8.58 -5.20
CA SER A 82 28.07 -7.24 -5.20
C SER A 82 28.26 -6.53 -3.84
N GLN A 83 28.22 -7.27 -2.73
CA GLN A 83 28.52 -6.72 -1.40
C GLN A 83 30.00 -6.30 -1.27
N ILE A 84 30.93 -7.08 -1.82
CA ILE A 84 32.36 -6.72 -1.87
C ILE A 84 32.54 -5.40 -2.64
N GLU A 85 31.99 -5.32 -3.86
CA GLU A 85 32.07 -4.12 -4.69
C GLU A 85 31.46 -2.90 -3.98
N LEU A 86 30.35 -3.10 -3.26
CA LEU A 86 29.71 -2.03 -2.51
C LEU A 86 30.58 -1.52 -1.35
N VAL A 87 31.29 -2.39 -0.64
CA VAL A 87 32.26 -1.99 0.40
C VAL A 87 33.38 -1.13 -0.19
N GLU A 88 33.82 -1.43 -1.41
CA GLU A 88 34.84 -0.68 -2.15
C GLU A 88 34.29 0.54 -2.90
N SER A 89 32.97 0.75 -2.88
CA SER A 89 32.34 1.83 -3.63
C SER A 89 32.66 3.21 -3.08
N GLN A 90 32.64 4.21 -3.96
CA GLN A 90 32.87 5.61 -3.59
C GLN A 90 31.85 6.11 -2.54
N VAL A 91 30.60 5.62 -2.58
CA VAL A 91 29.54 6.03 -1.64
C VAL A 91 29.90 5.65 -0.20
N VAL A 92 30.45 4.46 0.01
CA VAL A 92 30.91 4.00 1.33
C VAL A 92 32.16 4.76 1.75
N ILE A 93 33.08 5.02 0.82
CA ILE A 93 34.33 5.75 1.07
C ILE A 93 34.08 7.20 1.47
N ASP A 94 33.22 7.92 0.77
CA ASP A 94 32.89 9.32 1.08
C ASP A 94 32.30 9.42 2.49
N ARG A 95 31.40 8.49 2.82
CA ARG A 95 30.80 8.42 4.15
C ARG A 95 31.77 7.96 5.23
N ALA A 96 32.72 7.10 4.89
CA ALA A 96 33.81 6.73 5.77
C ALA A 96 34.71 7.94 6.03
N GLN A 97 35.01 8.75 5.01
CA GLN A 97 35.82 9.96 5.10
C GLN A 97 35.16 10.99 6.04
N GLU A 98 33.84 11.17 5.98
CA GLU A 98 33.10 12.03 6.92
C GLU A 98 33.19 11.55 8.37
N ASN A 99 33.15 10.23 8.59
CA ASN A 99 33.18 9.64 9.92
C ASN A 99 34.61 9.39 10.45
N LEU A 100 35.62 9.48 9.59
CA LEU A 100 37.02 9.18 9.89
C LEU A 100 37.55 9.90 11.14
N PRO A 101 37.24 11.20 11.40
CA PRO A 101 37.73 11.88 12.58
C PRO A 101 37.32 11.24 13.91
N LYS A 102 36.21 10.49 13.94
CA LYS A 102 35.69 9.82 15.15
C LYS A 102 36.54 8.62 15.58
N PHE A 103 37.34 8.07 14.66
CA PHE A 103 38.12 6.85 14.89
C PHE A 103 39.61 7.14 15.15
N PHE A 104 40.02 8.40 15.15
CA PHE A 104 41.38 8.76 15.55
C PHE A 104 41.57 8.75 17.07
N PRO A 105 42.75 8.35 17.57
CA PRO A 105 43.08 8.51 18.98
C PRO A 105 43.16 10.01 19.35
N ALA A 106 42.91 10.32 20.63
CA ALA A 106 42.88 11.70 21.11
C ALA A 106 44.21 12.42 20.82
N GLY A 107 44.13 13.58 20.15
CA GLY A 107 45.30 14.41 19.78
C GLY A 107 45.95 14.05 18.45
N TYR A 108 45.47 13.04 17.73
CA TYR A 108 45.93 12.71 16.37
C TYR A 108 45.07 13.43 15.33
N THR A 109 45.70 14.01 14.32
CA THR A 109 45.03 14.60 13.15
C THR A 109 45.83 14.24 11.92
N SER A 110 45.15 13.75 10.89
CA SER A 110 45.75 13.45 9.59
C SER A 110 45.07 14.26 8.50
N SER A 111 45.86 14.75 7.55
CA SER A 111 45.38 15.37 6.31
C SER A 111 45.16 14.33 5.19
N GLU A 112 45.45 13.06 5.44
CA GLU A 112 45.27 11.98 4.47
C GLU A 112 43.76 11.70 4.23
N LYS A 113 43.43 11.34 2.99
CA LYS A 113 42.09 10.92 2.58
C LYS A 113 42.11 9.44 2.21
N ILE A 114 41.01 8.76 2.50
CA ILE A 114 40.77 7.38 2.11
C ILE A 114 40.72 7.33 0.58
N LYS A 115 41.63 6.56 -0.03
CA LYS A 115 41.68 6.35 -1.48
C LYS A 115 41.04 5.02 -1.82
N GLN A 116 40.15 5.00 -2.80
CA GLN A 116 39.47 3.78 -3.24
C GLN A 116 40.43 2.64 -3.60
N GLY A 117 41.49 2.93 -4.37
CA GLY A 117 42.47 1.92 -4.78
C GLY A 117 43.32 1.31 -3.64
N ASN A 118 43.21 1.85 -2.42
CA ASN A 118 43.89 1.32 -1.24
C ASN A 118 42.95 0.47 -0.35
N VAL A 119 41.65 0.45 -0.66
CA VAL A 119 40.66 -0.43 -0.03
C VAL A 119 40.67 -1.75 -0.77
N ASN A 120 40.63 -2.86 -0.03
CA ASN A 120 40.47 -4.17 -0.63
C ASN A 120 39.52 -4.99 0.25
N ALA A 121 38.58 -5.68 -0.38
CA ALA A 121 37.64 -6.54 0.29
C ALA A 121 37.50 -7.88 -0.43
N GLY A 122 37.16 -8.90 0.34
CA GLY A 122 36.96 -10.23 -0.22
C GLY A 122 36.33 -11.17 0.77
N VAL A 123 36.05 -12.39 0.34
CA VAL A 123 35.37 -13.39 1.17
C VAL A 123 36.36 -14.43 1.67
N ILE A 124 36.14 -14.87 2.91
CA ILE A 124 36.87 -16.01 3.48
C ILE A 124 36.14 -17.30 3.07
N SER A 125 36.59 -17.96 1.99
CA SER A 125 36.08 -19.27 1.55
C SER A 125 34.56 -19.28 1.26
N LYS A 126 33.85 -20.41 1.43
CA LYS A 126 32.37 -20.49 1.33
C LYS A 126 31.68 -19.98 2.61
N SER A 127 32.02 -18.77 3.06
CA SER A 127 31.42 -18.16 4.26
C SER A 127 30.80 -16.81 3.97
N ASN A 128 30.00 -16.33 4.91
CA ASN A 128 29.33 -15.04 4.84
C ASN A 128 30.20 -13.90 5.42
N VAL A 129 31.49 -14.15 5.56
CA VAL A 129 32.44 -13.24 6.20
C VAL A 129 33.27 -12.54 5.13
N ILE A 130 33.08 -11.23 5.04
CA ILE A 130 33.87 -10.34 4.19
C ILE A 130 34.99 -9.77 5.05
N TRP A 131 36.23 -9.92 4.61
CA TRP A 131 37.36 -9.18 5.16
C TRP A 131 37.50 -7.86 4.41
N VAL A 132 37.88 -6.82 5.12
CA VAL A 132 38.13 -5.48 4.56
C VAL A 132 39.48 -5.02 5.05
N THR A 133 40.33 -4.59 4.14
CA THR A 133 41.67 -4.07 4.44
C THR A 133 41.87 -2.69 3.83
N TYR A 134 42.77 -1.93 4.46
CA TYR A 134 43.23 -0.65 3.93
C TYR A 134 44.74 -0.54 4.10
N THR A 135 45.42 -0.02 3.07
CA THR A 135 46.86 0.20 3.08
C THR A 135 47.24 1.67 3.02
N SER A 136 48.16 2.09 3.88
CA SER A 136 48.72 3.44 3.91
C SER A 136 50.12 3.44 4.55
N ASP A 137 50.84 4.55 4.40
CA ASP A 137 52.13 4.81 5.01
C ASP A 137 51.99 5.10 6.53
N ASP A 138 50.81 5.51 6.99
CA ASP A 138 50.55 5.79 8.41
C ASP A 138 49.77 4.64 9.08
N PRO A 139 50.35 3.97 10.11
CA PRO A 139 49.70 2.87 10.80
C PRO A 139 48.45 3.29 11.60
N VAL A 140 48.40 4.51 12.15
CA VAL A 140 47.23 5.01 12.89
C VAL A 140 46.10 5.32 11.91
N PHE A 141 46.45 5.88 10.75
CA PHE A 141 45.50 6.14 9.68
C PHE A 141 44.85 4.84 9.16
N CYS A 142 45.65 3.79 8.94
CA CYS A 142 45.14 2.49 8.50
C CYS A 142 44.03 1.93 9.41
N GLU A 143 44.25 1.94 10.72
CA GLU A 143 43.29 1.43 11.70
C GLU A 143 41.99 2.26 11.72
N ALA A 144 42.12 3.60 11.69
CA ALA A 144 41.00 4.51 11.65
C ALA A 144 40.21 4.40 10.33
N ALA A 145 40.90 4.26 9.20
CA ALA A 145 40.28 4.11 7.88
C ALA A 145 39.46 2.82 7.77
N VAL A 146 40.01 1.67 8.18
CA VAL A 146 39.26 0.40 8.18
C VAL A 146 38.06 0.48 9.13
N SER A 147 38.23 1.08 10.31
CA SER A 147 37.12 1.30 11.24
C SER A 147 36.02 2.16 10.62
N ALA A 148 36.40 3.26 9.97
CA ALA A 148 35.47 4.16 9.31
C ALA A 148 34.72 3.49 8.16
N ILE A 149 35.41 2.73 7.30
CA ILE A 149 34.83 2.02 6.15
C ILE A 149 33.81 0.98 6.61
N VAL A 150 34.18 0.12 7.55
CA VAL A 150 33.30 -0.94 8.05
C VAL A 150 32.06 -0.38 8.75
N ASN A 151 32.20 0.71 9.52
CA ASN A 151 31.05 1.37 10.14
C ASN A 151 30.19 2.13 9.11
N ALA A 152 30.79 2.80 8.12
CA ALA A 152 30.05 3.49 7.06
C ALA A 152 29.22 2.50 6.22
N TYR A 153 29.79 1.33 5.91
CA TYR A 153 29.10 0.25 5.23
C TYR A 153 27.90 -0.29 6.04
N ARG A 154 28.09 -0.52 7.35
CA ARG A 154 26.98 -0.90 8.23
C ARG A 154 25.89 0.16 8.26
N ASP A 155 26.28 1.43 8.34
CA ASP A 155 25.34 2.56 8.44
C ASP A 155 24.60 2.84 7.12
N TYR A 156 25.16 2.41 5.97
CA TYR A 156 24.49 2.45 4.66
C TYR A 156 23.21 1.62 4.70
N TYR A 157 23.30 0.37 5.17
CA TYR A 157 22.16 -0.53 5.28
C TYR A 157 21.18 -0.18 6.41
N GLN A 158 21.63 0.51 7.47
CA GLN A 158 20.72 0.99 8.52
C GLN A 158 19.81 2.13 8.08
N LYS A 159 20.21 2.97 7.11
CA LYS A 159 19.42 4.10 6.61
C LYS A 159 18.44 3.73 5.49
N ILE A 160 18.66 2.65 4.76
CA ILE A 160 17.81 2.16 3.66
C ILE A 160 16.55 1.42 4.18
N ARG A 161 16.34 1.38 5.51
CA ARG A 161 15.35 0.55 6.20
C ARG A 161 13.87 0.82 5.85
N THR A 162 13.56 1.84 5.05
CA THR A 162 12.26 2.01 4.38
C THR A 162 12.51 2.78 3.08
N PRO A 163 12.21 2.23 1.89
CA PRO A 163 12.27 3.02 0.66
C PRO A 163 11.31 4.21 0.81
N PRO A 164 11.77 5.47 0.64
CA PRO A 164 10.90 6.64 0.78
C PRO A 164 9.66 6.53 -0.12
N GLU A 165 9.82 5.96 -1.31
CA GLU A 165 8.77 5.71 -2.30
C GLU A 165 7.59 4.86 -1.77
N MET A 166 7.84 3.88 -0.89
CA MET A 166 6.77 3.05 -0.31
C MET A 166 5.97 3.82 0.75
N GLU A 167 6.67 4.59 1.58
CA GLU A 167 6.05 5.36 2.66
C GLU A 167 5.20 6.49 2.09
N ASP A 168 5.72 7.16 1.05
CA ASP A 168 5.01 8.19 0.31
C ASP A 168 3.76 7.61 -0.36
N PHE A 169 3.87 6.46 -1.05
CA PHE A 169 2.72 5.75 -1.65
C PHE A 169 1.60 5.47 -0.64
N PHE A 170 1.90 4.84 0.50
CA PHE A 170 0.88 4.56 1.51
C PHE A 170 0.30 5.85 2.11
N SER A 171 1.10 6.90 2.26
CA SER A 171 0.62 8.17 2.81
C SER A 171 -0.36 8.87 1.86
N GLU A 172 -0.07 8.88 0.56
CA GLU A 172 -0.94 9.44 -0.49
C GLU A 172 -2.23 8.64 -0.60
N GLU A 173 -2.16 7.30 -0.65
CA GLU A 173 -3.34 6.44 -0.78
C GLU A 173 -4.26 6.53 0.45
N LEU A 174 -3.69 6.59 1.66
CA LEU A 174 -4.45 6.78 2.89
C LEU A 174 -5.12 8.16 2.95
N GLN A 175 -4.43 9.20 2.48
CA GLN A 175 -4.98 10.55 2.44
C GLN A 175 -6.12 10.64 1.42
N SER A 176 -5.92 10.12 0.22
CA SER A 176 -6.95 10.03 -0.83
C SER A 176 -8.19 9.28 -0.33
N THR A 177 -8.00 8.09 0.23
CA THR A 177 -9.11 7.28 0.78
C THR A 177 -9.86 8.04 1.89
N LYS A 178 -9.13 8.77 2.74
CA LYS A 178 -9.73 9.58 3.81
C LYS A 178 -10.56 10.74 3.25
N GLU A 179 -10.08 11.42 2.22
CA GLU A 179 -10.81 12.49 1.54
C GLU A 179 -12.10 11.95 0.89
N GLU A 180 -12.05 10.77 0.27
CA GLU A 180 -13.25 10.10 -0.25
C GLU A 180 -14.26 9.76 0.86
N ILE A 181 -13.79 9.26 2.01
CA ILE A 181 -14.67 8.99 3.16
C ILE A 181 -15.36 10.28 3.64
N GLU A 182 -14.62 11.38 3.77
CA GLU A 182 -15.18 12.66 4.18
C GLU A 182 -16.15 13.23 3.14
N PHE A 183 -15.85 13.05 1.85
CA PHE A 183 -16.77 13.39 0.77
C PHE A 183 -18.11 12.66 0.93
N TRP A 184 -18.11 11.33 1.05
CA TRP A 184 -19.34 10.54 1.20
C TRP A 184 -20.06 10.81 2.52
N ARG A 185 -19.35 11.10 3.61
CA ARG A 185 -19.97 11.55 4.88
C ARG A 185 -20.70 12.87 4.71
N SER A 186 -20.05 13.84 4.06
CA SER A 186 -20.66 15.15 3.79
C SER A 186 -21.89 15.01 2.89
N GLU A 187 -21.83 14.11 1.91
CA GLU A 187 -22.93 13.85 1.00
C GLU A 187 -24.11 13.19 1.72
N LYS A 188 -23.84 12.20 2.59
CA LYS A 188 -24.85 11.62 3.49
C LYS A 188 -25.54 12.70 4.32
N GLU A 189 -24.77 13.59 4.92
CA GLU A 189 -25.30 14.66 5.77
C GLU A 189 -26.19 15.63 4.98
N LYS A 190 -25.78 16.02 3.77
CA LYS A 190 -26.59 16.87 2.88
C LYS A 190 -27.91 16.21 2.53
N VAL A 191 -27.87 14.94 2.14
CA VAL A 191 -29.06 14.15 1.76
C VAL A 191 -30.03 14.06 2.94
N LEU A 192 -29.52 13.72 4.14
CA LEU A 192 -30.34 13.67 5.36
C LEU A 192 -30.97 15.04 5.70
N LYS A 193 -30.22 16.14 5.57
CA LYS A 193 -30.74 17.50 5.79
C LYS A 193 -31.79 17.89 4.75
N GLN A 194 -31.53 17.63 3.47
CA GLN A 194 -32.43 17.99 2.37
C GLN A 194 -33.77 17.27 2.48
N TRP A 195 -33.75 16.02 2.92
CA TRP A 195 -34.96 15.22 3.10
C TRP A 195 -35.58 15.37 4.51
N ASN A 196 -34.97 16.16 5.39
CA ASN A 196 -35.38 16.30 6.80
C ASN A 196 -35.51 14.95 7.51
N ILE A 197 -34.57 14.05 7.22
CA ILE A 197 -34.51 12.70 7.78
C ILE A 197 -33.51 12.69 8.91
N ILE A 198 -33.97 12.28 10.08
CA ILE A 198 -33.11 11.99 11.23
C ILE A 198 -32.83 10.49 11.29
N ASP A 199 -33.89 9.69 11.11
CA ASP A 199 -33.82 8.24 11.10
C ASP A 199 -34.90 7.71 10.15
N LEU A 200 -34.48 7.38 8.92
CA LEU A 200 -35.36 6.93 7.86
C LEU A 200 -36.16 5.68 8.29
N LYS A 201 -35.50 4.76 8.99
CA LYS A 201 -36.11 3.49 9.40
C LYS A 201 -37.22 3.72 10.41
N ASN A 202 -36.96 4.52 11.43
CA ASN A 202 -37.95 4.86 12.45
C ASN A 202 -39.09 5.72 11.89
N GLN A 203 -38.78 6.71 11.05
CA GLN A 203 -39.80 7.54 10.38
C GLN A 203 -40.73 6.68 9.49
N ARG A 204 -40.18 5.74 8.73
CA ARG A 204 -40.96 4.80 7.91
C ARG A 204 -41.91 3.93 8.74
N VAL A 205 -41.41 3.37 9.84
CA VAL A 205 -42.23 2.53 10.74
C VAL A 205 -43.37 3.35 11.35
N ASN A 206 -43.08 4.57 11.81
CA ASN A 206 -44.10 5.48 12.34
C ASN A 206 -45.14 5.84 11.29
N LEU A 207 -44.73 6.12 10.05
CA LEU A 207 -45.65 6.40 8.95
C LEU A 207 -46.57 5.22 8.65
N ILE A 208 -46.04 3.98 8.62
CA ILE A 208 -46.83 2.77 8.39
C ILE A 208 -47.85 2.57 9.53
N ASN A 209 -47.45 2.81 10.78
CA ASN A 209 -48.34 2.73 11.93
C ASN A 209 -49.44 3.79 11.88
N MET A 210 -49.11 5.04 11.51
CA MET A 210 -50.11 6.09 11.32
C MET A 210 -51.10 5.73 10.20
N LEU A 211 -50.61 5.23 9.06
CA LEU A 211 -51.46 4.75 7.97
C LEU A 211 -52.42 3.66 8.45
N SER A 212 -51.92 2.66 9.16
CA SER A 212 -52.75 1.58 9.69
C SER A 212 -53.81 2.09 10.68
N ASN A 213 -53.47 3.04 11.55
CA ASN A 213 -54.42 3.64 12.49
C ASN A 213 -55.50 4.45 11.75
N TYR A 214 -55.12 5.30 10.80
CA TYR A 214 -56.10 6.09 10.04
C TYR A 214 -56.95 5.22 9.10
N GLN A 215 -56.41 4.14 8.56
CA GLN A 215 -57.21 3.15 7.80
C GLN A 215 -58.28 2.52 8.69
N LYS A 216 -57.94 2.17 9.93
CA LYS A 216 -58.91 1.67 10.90
C LYS A 216 -59.96 2.73 11.26
N ASP A 217 -59.53 3.98 11.49
CA ASP A 217 -60.45 5.09 11.75
C ASP A 217 -61.39 5.35 10.56
N LEU A 218 -60.89 5.20 9.33
CA LEU A 218 -61.69 5.30 8.11
C LEU A 218 -62.74 4.18 8.06
N ASP A 219 -62.36 2.94 8.34
CA ASP A 219 -63.29 1.80 8.37
C ASP A 219 -64.42 2.01 9.38
N ASP A 220 -64.09 2.54 10.57
CA ASP A 220 -65.08 2.80 11.61
C ASP A 220 -66.01 3.97 11.24
N VAL A 221 -65.49 5.02 10.61
CA VAL A 221 -66.30 6.15 10.11
C VAL A 221 -67.20 5.72 8.93
N VAL A 222 -66.71 4.86 8.03
CA VAL A 222 -67.49 4.31 6.92
C VAL A 222 -68.65 3.44 7.45
N LYS A 223 -68.43 2.65 8.51
CA LYS A 223 -69.51 1.92 9.19
C LYS A 223 -70.55 2.88 9.79
N GLU A 224 -70.11 3.91 10.52
CA GLU A 224 -71.01 4.92 11.11
C GLU A 224 -71.85 5.61 10.02
N ARG A 225 -71.23 5.94 8.87
CA ARG A 225 -71.94 6.52 7.71
C ARG A 225 -73.02 5.57 7.19
N ALA A 226 -72.67 4.31 6.96
CA ALA A 226 -73.58 3.30 6.43
C ALA A 226 -74.78 3.08 7.37
N GLU A 227 -74.54 3.03 8.69
CA GLU A 227 -75.60 2.91 9.69
C GLU A 227 -76.59 4.08 9.62
N LYS A 228 -76.09 5.33 9.56
CA LYS A 228 -76.95 6.52 9.44
C LYS A 228 -77.71 6.56 8.11
N GLU A 229 -77.09 6.17 7.01
CA GLU A 229 -77.74 6.09 5.69
C GLU A 229 -78.86 5.05 5.66
N ILE A 230 -78.66 3.90 6.31
CA ILE A 230 -79.69 2.87 6.49
C ILE A 230 -80.86 3.41 7.32
N ILE A 231 -80.58 4.10 8.42
CA ILE A 231 -81.63 4.69 9.29
C ILE A 231 -82.44 5.73 8.52
N ILE A 232 -81.79 6.67 7.82
CA ILE A 232 -82.47 7.68 6.99
C ILE A 232 -83.36 7.00 5.94
N SER A 233 -82.83 6.01 5.21
CA SER A 233 -83.61 5.29 4.19
C SER A 233 -84.84 4.59 4.79
N ARG A 234 -84.72 4.07 6.01
CA ARG A 234 -85.84 3.44 6.72
C ARG A 234 -86.89 4.47 7.13
N LEU A 235 -86.49 5.61 7.70
CA LEU A 235 -87.39 6.70 8.10
C LEU A 235 -88.10 7.33 6.89
N GLU A 236 -87.40 7.55 5.79
CA GLU A 236 -87.99 8.07 4.54
C GLU A 236 -89.04 7.12 3.96
N LYS A 237 -88.80 5.80 4.01
CA LYS A 237 -89.79 4.79 3.60
C LYS A 237 -91.04 4.80 4.48
N MET A 238 -90.89 5.03 5.79
CA MET A 238 -92.04 5.15 6.70
C MET A 238 -92.87 6.39 6.36
N ARG A 239 -92.22 7.53 6.14
CA ARG A 239 -92.89 8.79 5.78
C ARG A 239 -93.64 8.70 4.45
N SER A 240 -93.09 8.03 3.43
CA SER A 240 -93.73 7.92 2.11
C SER A 240 -94.83 6.85 2.02
N GLY A 241 -95.03 6.08 3.09
CA GLY A 241 -95.85 4.87 3.08
C GLY A 241 -97.29 5.09 3.56
N ASN A 242 -98.20 4.21 3.15
CA ASN A 242 -99.56 4.16 3.69
C ASN A 242 -99.56 3.78 5.20
N ILE A 243 -100.65 4.06 5.90
CA ILE A 243 -100.79 3.82 7.36
C ILE A 243 -100.34 2.41 7.80
N ASP A 244 -100.60 1.38 7.00
CA ASP A 244 -100.21 0.00 7.31
C ASP A 244 -98.69 -0.22 7.19
N THR A 245 -98.02 0.50 6.29
CA THR A 245 -96.56 0.48 6.16
C THR A 245 -95.87 1.28 7.27
N VAL A 246 -96.51 2.33 7.79
CA VAL A 246 -96.09 3.03 9.01
C VAL A 246 -96.19 2.07 10.20
N LEU A 247 -97.32 1.39 10.39
CA LEU A 247 -97.52 0.43 11.47
C LEU A 247 -96.56 -0.78 11.41
N ALA A 248 -96.25 -1.27 10.21
CA ALA A 248 -95.30 -2.37 10.00
C ALA A 248 -93.82 -1.92 10.16
N GLY A 249 -93.46 -0.75 9.62
CA GLY A 249 -92.12 -0.18 9.74
C GLY A 249 -91.73 0.12 11.19
N LEU A 250 -92.71 0.56 11.99
CA LEU A 250 -92.51 0.81 13.41
C LEU A 250 -92.33 -0.50 14.23
N SER A 251 -92.86 -1.64 13.79
CA SER A 251 -92.65 -2.95 14.48
C SER A 251 -91.21 -3.45 14.41
N GLY A 252 -90.45 -3.01 13.39
CA GLY A 252 -89.04 -3.35 13.21
C GLY A 252 -88.08 -2.52 14.07
N LEU A 253 -88.57 -1.55 14.84
CA LEU A 253 -87.79 -0.74 15.78
C LEU A 253 -87.54 -1.52 17.08
N ASN A 254 -86.81 -2.62 16.99
CA ASN A 254 -86.14 -3.17 18.16
C ASN A 254 -84.80 -2.44 18.32
N ALA A 255 -84.77 -1.57 19.33
CA ALA A 255 -83.62 -1.14 20.12
C ALA A 255 -82.38 -0.63 19.36
N SER A 256 -82.27 0.70 19.22
CA SER A 256 -81.02 1.43 19.51
C SER A 256 -81.17 2.92 19.22
N SER A 257 -81.96 3.64 20.04
CA SER A 257 -81.73 5.04 20.46
C SER A 257 -82.89 5.54 21.33
N ILE A 258 -82.57 6.40 22.29
CA ILE A 258 -83.42 6.84 23.42
C ILE A 258 -84.55 7.81 22.97
N GLU A 259 -84.55 8.28 21.72
CA GLU A 259 -85.46 9.30 21.19
C GLU A 259 -86.83 8.77 20.73
N ASP A 260 -87.05 7.46 20.83
CA ASP A 260 -88.22 6.69 20.36
C ASP A 260 -89.54 6.93 21.12
N LYS A 261 -89.56 7.69 22.22
CA LYS A 261 -90.74 7.72 23.10
C LYS A 261 -91.95 8.42 22.46
N VAL A 262 -91.74 9.56 21.79
CA VAL A 262 -92.83 10.34 21.17
C VAL A 262 -93.45 9.57 20.01
N VAL A 263 -92.62 9.02 19.11
CA VAL A 263 -93.09 8.19 17.99
C VAL A 263 -93.80 6.94 18.48
N LYS A 264 -93.30 6.30 19.55
CA LYS A 264 -93.92 5.13 20.17
C LYS A 264 -95.26 5.45 20.83
N ASP A 265 -95.38 6.58 21.52
CA ASP A 265 -96.62 7.02 22.15
C ASP A 265 -97.67 7.39 21.09
N LEU A 266 -97.27 8.11 20.03
CA LEU A 266 -98.12 8.42 18.87
C LEU A 266 -98.55 7.16 18.13
N ARG A 267 -97.67 6.17 18.00
CA ARG A 267 -98.00 4.86 17.43
C ARG A 267 -99.05 4.11 18.24
N ALA A 268 -98.86 4.02 19.56
CA ALA A 268 -99.82 3.38 20.44
C ALA A 268 -101.19 4.06 20.31
N LYS A 269 -101.20 5.40 20.21
CA LYS A 269 -102.42 6.17 20.00
C LYS A 269 -103.07 5.92 18.64
N LEU A 270 -102.29 5.85 17.57
CA LEU A 270 -102.75 5.53 16.24
C LEU A 270 -103.40 4.14 16.19
N GLN A 271 -102.77 3.15 16.83
CA GLN A 271 -103.29 1.79 16.91
C GLN A 271 -104.60 1.71 17.70
N GLU A 272 -104.71 2.43 18.82
CA GLU A 272 -105.95 2.56 19.59
C GLU A 272 -107.08 3.18 18.75
N LEU A 273 -106.80 4.27 18.04
CA LEU A 273 -107.77 4.94 17.17
C LEU A 273 -108.17 4.07 15.97
N LYS A 274 -107.25 3.29 15.41
CA LYS A 274 -107.54 2.32 14.35
C LYS A 274 -108.43 1.18 14.80
N MET A 275 -108.21 0.65 16.01
CA MET A 275 -109.12 -0.33 16.60
C MET A 275 -110.52 0.24 16.77
N LYS A 276 -110.64 1.47 17.32
CA LYS A 276 -111.92 2.18 17.45
C LYS A 276 -112.59 2.45 16.11
N GLU A 277 -111.83 2.82 15.08
CA GLU A 277 -112.34 2.97 13.71
C GLU A 277 -112.94 1.65 13.20
N SER A 278 -112.23 0.53 13.38
CA SER A 278 -112.68 -0.79 12.95
C SER A 278 -113.95 -1.24 13.69
N GLU A 279 -114.03 -1.01 15.00
CA GLU A 279 -115.21 -1.33 15.81
C GLU A 279 -116.43 -0.49 15.41
N LEU A 280 -116.24 0.81 15.19
CA LEU A 280 -117.31 1.71 14.75
C LEU A 280 -117.76 1.40 13.32
N LYS A 281 -116.84 1.07 12.42
CA LYS A 281 -117.14 0.70 11.03
C LYS A 281 -117.90 -0.64 10.93
N ALA A 282 -117.72 -1.55 11.88
CA ALA A 282 -118.46 -2.81 11.94
C ALA A 282 -119.94 -2.61 12.36
N LYS A 283 -120.25 -1.52 13.07
CA LYS A 283 -121.60 -1.26 13.63
C LYS A 283 -122.36 -0.12 12.95
N TYR A 284 -121.65 0.82 12.32
CA TYR A 284 -122.23 2.06 11.80
C TYR A 284 -121.82 2.32 10.34
N THR A 285 -122.62 3.12 9.63
CA THR A 285 -122.33 3.57 8.26
C THR A 285 -121.29 4.70 8.23
N ASP A 286 -120.65 4.89 7.07
CA ASP A 286 -119.55 5.86 6.87
C ASP A 286 -119.88 7.32 7.23
N LYS A 287 -121.16 7.68 7.34
CA LYS A 287 -121.63 9.04 7.69
C LYS A 287 -121.85 9.27 9.19
N TYR A 288 -121.58 8.26 10.03
CA TYR A 288 -121.79 8.38 11.47
C TYR A 288 -120.83 9.44 12.09
N PRO A 289 -121.34 10.41 12.88
CA PRO A 289 -120.54 11.52 13.40
C PRO A 289 -119.29 11.11 14.18
N GLU A 290 -119.36 10.06 15.02
CA GLU A 290 -118.19 9.60 15.78
C GLU A 290 -117.14 8.93 14.89
N LEU A 291 -117.54 8.25 13.82
CA LEU A 291 -116.61 7.65 12.85
C LEU A 291 -115.84 8.73 12.09
N ILE A 292 -116.50 9.83 11.70
CA ILE A 292 -115.85 11.00 11.08
C ILE A 292 -114.86 11.64 12.06
N LYS A 293 -115.25 11.76 13.33
CA LYS A 293 -114.39 12.31 14.39
C LYS A 293 -113.15 11.44 14.60
N VAL A 294 -113.29 10.12 14.68
CA VAL A 294 -112.16 9.18 14.80
C VAL A 294 -111.25 9.23 13.57
N ARG A 295 -111.80 9.28 12.35
CA ARG A 295 -111.01 9.44 11.12
C ARG A 295 -110.22 10.75 11.10
N LYS A 296 -110.82 11.85 11.55
CA LYS A 296 -110.11 13.13 11.69
C LYS A 296 -108.96 13.02 12.70
N GLN A 297 -109.22 12.44 13.87
CA GLN A 297 -108.19 12.20 14.89
C GLN A 297 -107.06 11.30 14.37
N ILE A 298 -107.35 10.30 13.54
CA ILE A 298 -106.34 9.48 12.86
C ILE A 298 -105.49 10.35 11.94
N GLY A 299 -106.10 11.21 11.11
CA GLY A 299 -105.38 12.14 10.24
C GLY A 299 -104.48 13.12 11.00
N ASP A 300 -104.99 13.70 12.10
CA ASP A 300 -104.22 14.62 12.94
C ASP A 300 -103.02 13.91 13.60
N VAL A 301 -103.19 12.67 14.10
CA VAL A 301 -102.09 11.87 14.68
C VAL A 301 -101.06 11.47 13.61
N ILE A 302 -101.49 11.14 12.39
CA ILE A 302 -100.56 10.86 11.28
C ILE A 302 -99.72 12.09 10.95
N ALA A 303 -100.33 13.28 10.85
CA ALA A 303 -99.59 14.51 10.60
C ALA A 303 -98.57 14.82 11.71
N LEU A 304 -98.89 14.51 12.97
CA LEU A 304 -97.93 14.62 14.08
C LEU A 304 -96.77 13.62 13.95
N ILE A 305 -97.06 12.38 13.53
CA ILE A 305 -96.02 11.37 13.25
C ILE A 305 -95.11 11.84 12.11
N ASP A 306 -95.68 12.35 11.02
CA ASP A 306 -94.91 12.81 9.86
C ASP A 306 -93.98 13.98 10.22
N ASN A 307 -94.46 14.95 11.00
CA ASN A 307 -93.64 16.07 11.49
C ASN A 307 -92.50 15.62 12.41
N GLU A 308 -92.76 14.64 13.28
CA GLU A 308 -91.73 14.06 14.14
C GLU A 308 -90.68 13.28 13.32
N LEU A 309 -91.13 12.47 12.35
CA LEU A 309 -90.24 11.77 11.42
C LEU A 309 -89.38 12.75 10.60
N ASP A 310 -89.95 13.85 10.12
CA ASP A 310 -89.21 14.90 9.41
C ASP A 310 -88.13 15.54 10.28
N THR A 311 -88.44 15.80 11.55
CA THR A 311 -87.49 16.34 12.51
C THR A 311 -86.34 15.36 12.74
N GLN A 312 -86.62 14.06 12.91
CA GLN A 312 -85.60 13.03 13.09
C GLN A 312 -84.74 12.82 11.84
N ILE A 313 -85.35 12.79 10.65
CA ILE A 313 -84.63 12.71 9.37
C ILE A 313 -83.66 13.89 9.24
N LEU A 314 -84.10 15.11 9.58
CA LEU A 314 -83.25 16.30 9.53
C LEU A 314 -82.06 16.20 10.51
N VAL A 315 -82.30 15.78 11.75
CA VAL A 315 -81.25 15.59 12.76
C VAL A 315 -80.22 14.56 12.29
N ILE A 316 -80.66 13.41 11.81
CA ILE A 316 -79.74 12.34 11.36
C ILE A 316 -79.01 12.75 10.07
N LYS A 317 -79.66 13.50 9.15
CA LYS A 317 -78.98 14.08 7.98
C LYS A 317 -77.85 15.04 8.37
N ASN A 318 -78.09 15.92 9.35
CA ASN A 318 -77.05 16.81 9.86
C ASN A 318 -75.88 16.02 10.50
N GLN A 319 -76.18 14.95 11.24
CA GLN A 319 -75.15 14.06 11.78
C GLN A 319 -74.40 13.31 10.67
N LEU A 320 -75.10 12.82 9.63
CA LEU A 320 -74.50 12.15 8.48
C LEU A 320 -73.51 13.08 7.76
N ASP A 321 -73.86 14.36 7.60
CA ASP A 321 -72.97 15.35 7.00
C ASP A 321 -71.70 15.56 7.83
N VAL A 322 -71.80 15.53 9.16
CA VAL A 322 -70.63 15.57 10.05
C VAL A 322 -69.73 14.35 9.83
N VAL A 323 -70.32 13.14 9.74
CA VAL A 323 -69.59 11.90 9.49
C VAL A 323 -68.92 11.91 8.11
N LYS A 324 -69.63 12.35 7.07
CA LYS A 324 -69.07 12.50 5.70
C LYS A 324 -67.88 13.47 5.67
N ARG A 325 -67.94 14.58 6.40
CA ARG A 325 -66.80 15.51 6.52
C ARG A 325 -65.60 14.87 7.24
N LYS A 326 -65.85 14.09 8.30
CA LYS A 326 -64.79 13.32 8.98
C LYS A 326 -64.13 12.32 8.03
N GLU A 327 -64.94 11.56 7.29
CA GLU A 327 -64.47 10.58 6.30
C GLU A 327 -63.56 11.24 5.25
N ALA A 328 -64.00 12.36 4.66
CA ALA A 328 -63.20 13.10 3.68
C ALA A 328 -61.88 13.62 4.28
N THR A 329 -61.89 14.04 5.54
CA THR A 329 -60.69 14.49 6.24
C THR A 329 -59.69 13.34 6.45
N ILE A 330 -60.16 12.19 6.94
CA ILE A 330 -59.32 11.01 7.18
C ILE A 330 -58.78 10.47 5.85
N SER A 331 -59.63 10.36 4.83
CA SER A 331 -59.21 9.96 3.49
C SER A 331 -58.12 10.89 2.92
N GLY A 332 -58.28 12.21 3.08
CA GLY A 332 -57.24 13.17 2.68
C GLY A 332 -55.94 13.06 3.48
N ILE A 333 -55.99 12.66 4.77
CA ILE A 333 -54.79 12.35 5.56
C ILE A 333 -54.11 11.09 5.01
N ILE A 334 -54.87 10.02 4.76
CA ILE A 334 -54.34 8.76 4.20
C ILE A 334 -53.66 9.02 2.87
N SER A 335 -54.30 9.73 1.93
CA SER A 335 -53.68 10.01 0.63
C SER A 335 -52.38 10.81 0.73
N ARG A 336 -52.26 11.75 1.69
CA ARG A 336 -51.01 12.46 1.95
C ARG A 336 -49.92 11.55 2.49
N LEU A 337 -50.26 10.69 3.47
CA LEU A 337 -49.34 9.72 4.04
C LEU A 337 -48.91 8.66 3.02
N GLU A 338 -49.80 8.22 2.13
CA GLU A 338 -49.47 7.31 1.02
C GLU A 338 -48.54 7.95 0.01
N ASN A 339 -48.78 9.22 -0.33
CA ASN A 339 -47.87 9.98 -1.18
C ASN A 339 -46.50 10.16 -0.52
N GLU A 340 -46.44 10.42 0.78
CA GLU A 340 -45.17 10.49 1.50
C GLU A 340 -44.47 9.12 1.51
N ARG A 341 -45.20 8.03 1.76
CA ARG A 341 -44.70 6.64 1.73
C ARG A 341 -44.04 6.28 0.40
N SER A 342 -44.55 6.79 -0.72
CA SER A 342 -44.05 6.42 -2.05
C SER A 342 -42.60 6.87 -2.30
N HIS A 343 -42.11 7.86 -1.54
CA HIS A 343 -40.75 8.38 -1.65
C HIS A 343 -39.73 7.60 -0.82
N TYR A 344 -40.17 6.82 0.18
CA TYR A 344 -39.25 6.09 1.07
C TYR A 344 -38.37 5.04 0.37
N PRO A 345 -38.88 4.22 -0.59
CA PRO A 345 -38.05 3.21 -1.23
C PRO A 345 -36.84 3.78 -1.97
N SER A 346 -36.99 4.88 -2.71
CA SER A 346 -35.86 5.51 -3.41
C SER A 346 -34.88 6.17 -2.45
N GLN A 347 -35.37 6.77 -1.37
CA GLN A 347 -34.51 7.31 -0.31
C GLN A 347 -33.71 6.21 0.41
N GLU A 348 -34.32 5.05 0.63
CA GLU A 348 -33.66 3.90 1.27
C GLU A 348 -32.52 3.35 0.40
N VAL A 349 -32.77 3.16 -0.90
CA VAL A 349 -31.75 2.71 -1.85
C VAL A 349 -30.58 3.70 -1.93
N GLU A 350 -30.83 5.01 -1.97
CA GLU A 350 -29.75 6.01 -2.01
C GLU A 350 -28.94 6.05 -0.72
N LEU A 351 -29.58 5.99 0.45
CA LEU A 351 -28.86 5.94 1.73
C LEU A 351 -28.05 4.64 1.86
N GLU A 352 -28.62 3.50 1.45
CA GLU A 352 -27.92 2.21 1.44
C GLU A 352 -26.70 2.26 0.52
N ARG A 353 -26.82 2.84 -0.67
CA ARG A 353 -25.69 3.03 -1.60
C ARG A 353 -24.55 3.84 -0.97
N ILE A 354 -24.88 4.91 -0.25
CA ILE A 354 -23.89 5.75 0.45
C ILE A 354 -23.26 4.98 1.62
N ASP A 355 -24.05 4.28 2.42
CA ASP A 355 -23.56 3.51 3.57
C ASP A 355 -22.66 2.35 3.14
N ASP A 356 -23.01 1.67 2.07
CA ASP A 356 -22.19 0.66 1.43
C ASP A 356 -20.86 1.22 0.91
N ALA A 357 -20.88 2.41 0.30
CA ALA A 357 -19.66 3.08 -0.16
C ALA A 357 -18.76 3.43 1.03
N LEU A 358 -19.31 3.99 2.10
CA LEU A 358 -18.60 4.29 3.34
C LEU A 358 -18.02 3.03 3.97
N ALA A 359 -18.79 1.95 4.07
CA ALA A 359 -18.33 0.68 4.65
C ALA A 359 -17.17 0.07 3.84
N ARG A 360 -17.26 0.10 2.51
CA ARG A 360 -16.17 -0.34 1.63
C ARG A 360 -14.91 0.51 1.81
N LEU A 361 -15.04 1.83 1.78
CA LEU A 361 -13.90 2.74 1.95
C LEU A 361 -13.25 2.62 3.33
N GLN A 362 -14.04 2.50 4.39
CA GLN A 362 -13.52 2.27 5.75
C GLN A 362 -12.77 0.95 5.86
N LYS A 363 -13.28 -0.11 5.23
CA LYS A 363 -12.59 -1.40 5.16
C LYS A 363 -11.26 -1.26 4.42
N ASN A 364 -11.25 -0.65 3.23
CA ASN A 364 -10.04 -0.43 2.45
C ASN A 364 -9.01 0.40 3.22
N TYR A 365 -9.45 1.48 3.90
CA TYR A 365 -8.59 2.30 4.75
C TYR A 365 -7.92 1.47 5.85
N ASN A 366 -8.69 0.66 6.57
CA ASN A 366 -8.16 -0.19 7.65
C ASN A 366 -7.19 -1.25 7.10
N GLU A 367 -7.48 -1.83 5.94
CA GLU A 367 -6.58 -2.77 5.25
C GLU A 367 -5.28 -2.09 4.81
N LEU A 368 -5.33 -0.89 4.25
CA LEU A 368 -4.15 -0.09 3.89
C LEU A 368 -3.30 0.25 5.12
N VAL A 369 -3.92 0.64 6.23
CA VAL A 369 -3.22 0.88 7.50
C VAL A 369 -2.52 -0.39 7.98
N ALA A 370 -3.20 -1.54 7.93
CA ALA A 370 -2.63 -2.82 8.31
C ALA A 370 -1.48 -3.23 7.40
N GLN A 371 -1.61 -3.03 6.08
CA GLN A 371 -0.55 -3.30 5.10
C GLN A 371 0.67 -2.40 5.29
N ARG A 372 0.48 -1.09 5.53
CA ARG A 372 1.57 -0.17 5.86
C ARG A 372 2.30 -0.61 7.12
N MET A 373 1.56 -1.02 8.15
CA MET A 373 2.15 -1.51 9.40
C MET A 373 2.91 -2.82 9.19
N SER A 374 2.35 -3.79 8.46
CA SER A 374 3.01 -5.06 8.18
C SER A 374 4.26 -4.87 7.32
N ALA A 375 4.24 -3.97 6.35
CA ALA A 375 5.41 -3.59 5.56
C ALA A 375 6.52 -3.01 6.45
N ARG A 376 6.19 -2.07 7.34
CA ARG A 376 7.13 -1.51 8.33
C ARG A 376 7.71 -2.58 9.26
N VAL A 377 6.87 -3.49 9.77
CA VAL A 377 7.30 -4.57 10.66
C VAL A 377 8.19 -5.57 9.92
N SER A 378 7.87 -5.90 8.67
CA SER A 378 8.68 -6.78 7.81
C SER A 378 10.07 -6.18 7.59
N LEU A 379 10.14 -4.90 7.20
CA LEU A 379 11.40 -4.16 7.05
C LEU A 379 12.20 -4.04 8.36
N ALA A 380 11.51 -3.88 9.50
CA ALA A 380 12.17 -3.78 10.80
C ALA A 380 12.72 -5.12 11.30
N SER A 381 11.96 -6.20 11.12
CA SER A 381 12.23 -7.55 11.64
C SER A 381 13.19 -8.35 10.75
N ASN A 382 13.07 -8.23 9.43
CA ASN A 382 13.87 -8.95 8.43
C ASN A 382 14.48 -7.96 7.43
N PRO A 383 15.53 -7.21 7.81
CA PRO A 383 16.25 -6.39 6.84
C PRO A 383 16.87 -7.29 5.76
N GLU A 384 16.81 -6.84 4.50
CA GLU A 384 17.33 -7.56 3.34
C GLU A 384 18.78 -8.03 3.56
N TRP A 385 19.59 -7.17 4.21
CA TRP A 385 20.96 -7.44 4.62
C TRP A 385 21.19 -7.01 6.08
N THR A 386 21.75 -7.90 6.88
CA THR A 386 22.27 -7.59 8.21
C THR A 386 23.79 -7.64 8.19
N VAL A 387 24.42 -6.50 8.46
CA VAL A 387 25.88 -6.38 8.56
C VAL A 387 26.29 -6.32 10.03
N THR A 388 27.01 -7.34 10.49
CA THR A 388 27.56 -7.39 11.85
C THR A 388 29.08 -7.34 11.80
N ILE A 389 29.69 -6.42 12.54
CA ILE A 389 31.15 -6.36 12.67
C ILE A 389 31.59 -7.52 13.57
N LEU A 390 32.30 -8.50 13.01
CA LEU A 390 32.79 -9.67 13.77
C LEU A 390 34.07 -9.35 14.51
N THR A 391 35.02 -8.75 13.81
CA THR A 391 36.28 -8.27 14.39
C THR A 391 36.48 -6.82 13.97
N PRO A 392 36.62 -5.88 14.93
CA PRO A 392 36.93 -4.49 14.62
C PRO A 392 38.32 -4.38 13.94
N ALA A 393 38.67 -3.18 13.47
CA ALA A 393 39.95 -2.95 12.83
C ALA A 393 41.10 -3.40 13.73
N THR A 394 42.00 -4.19 13.14
CA THR A 394 43.22 -4.64 13.81
C THR A 394 44.24 -3.52 13.83
N LYS A 395 45.14 -3.53 14.83
CA LYS A 395 46.30 -2.63 14.82
C LYS A 395 47.09 -2.84 13.55
N ALA A 396 47.48 -1.75 12.89
CA ALA A 396 48.16 -1.83 11.62
C ALA A 396 49.50 -2.57 11.74
N TYR A 397 49.74 -3.52 10.84
CA TYR A 397 50.97 -4.28 10.75
C TYR A 397 51.69 -3.96 9.45
N ARG A 398 53.02 -4.08 9.44
CA ARG A 398 53.82 -3.79 8.23
C ARG A 398 53.50 -4.83 7.16
N LYS A 399 52.92 -4.39 6.04
CA LYS A 399 52.70 -5.22 4.87
C LYS A 399 54.05 -5.52 4.24
N LYS A 400 54.41 -6.80 4.17
CA LYS A 400 55.70 -7.21 3.60
C LYS A 400 55.57 -7.30 2.08
N THR A 401 55.61 -6.16 1.40
CA THR A 401 55.80 -6.07 -0.06
C THR A 401 57.25 -6.39 -0.40
N ARG A 402 57.70 -7.62 -0.10
CA ARG A 402 58.94 -8.12 -0.68
C ARG A 402 58.64 -8.47 -2.12
N ASP A 403 58.93 -7.54 -3.03
CA ASP A 403 58.91 -7.81 -4.45
C ASP A 403 60.12 -8.71 -4.81
N TYR A 404 59.98 -9.99 -4.49
CA TYR A 404 60.98 -11.01 -4.81
C TYR A 404 61.26 -11.08 -6.31
N VAL A 405 60.30 -10.66 -7.14
CA VAL A 405 60.45 -10.62 -8.60
C VAL A 405 61.44 -9.52 -8.98
N ARG A 406 61.31 -8.30 -8.45
CA ARG A 406 62.31 -7.23 -8.69
C ARG A 406 63.69 -7.59 -8.16
N ILE A 407 63.76 -8.19 -6.97
CA ILE A 407 65.03 -8.61 -6.34
C ILE A 407 65.70 -9.73 -7.14
N ALA A 408 64.93 -10.67 -7.71
CA ALA A 408 65.46 -11.77 -8.51
C ALA A 408 65.79 -11.37 -9.96
N LEU A 409 65.01 -10.47 -10.57
CA LEU A 409 65.21 -10.01 -11.94
C LEU A 409 66.39 -9.02 -12.05
N GLY A 410 66.68 -8.24 -11.01
CA GLY A 410 67.78 -7.26 -11.02
C GLY A 410 69.14 -7.88 -11.39
N PRO A 411 69.59 -8.95 -10.71
CA PRO A 411 70.82 -9.65 -11.06
C PRO A 411 70.81 -10.24 -12.47
N ILE A 412 69.70 -10.84 -12.90
CA ILE A 412 69.57 -11.44 -14.23
C ILE A 412 69.73 -10.37 -15.32
N PHE A 413 69.05 -9.24 -15.17
CA PHE A 413 69.17 -8.12 -16.10
C PHE A 413 70.58 -7.54 -16.10
N SER A 414 71.21 -7.45 -14.92
CA SER A 414 72.60 -6.96 -14.82
C SER A 414 73.62 -7.84 -15.54
N ILE A 415 73.42 -9.16 -15.57
CA ILE A 415 74.28 -10.11 -16.30
C ILE A 415 74.18 -9.88 -17.80
N ILE A 416 72.97 -9.67 -18.32
CA ILE A 416 72.74 -9.40 -19.75
C ILE A 416 73.45 -8.10 -20.16
N VAL A 417 73.29 -7.04 -19.37
CA VAL A 417 73.95 -5.76 -19.61
C VAL A 417 75.47 -5.89 -19.49
N ALA A 418 75.97 -6.62 -18.50
CA ALA A 418 77.40 -6.84 -18.30
C ALA A 418 78.05 -7.64 -19.44
N LEU A 419 77.35 -8.66 -19.96
CA LEU A 419 77.78 -9.41 -21.13
C LEU A 419 77.81 -8.51 -22.37
N GLY A 420 76.75 -7.76 -22.64
CA GLY A 420 76.71 -6.80 -23.76
C GLY A 420 77.86 -5.78 -23.70
N PHE A 421 78.14 -5.25 -22.51
CA PHE A 421 79.25 -4.32 -22.30
C PHE A 421 80.62 -4.99 -22.47
N ALA A 422 80.78 -6.24 -22.04
CA ALA A 422 82.01 -7.00 -22.24
C ALA A 422 82.29 -7.28 -23.72
N PHE A 423 81.27 -7.66 -24.50
CA PHE A 423 81.38 -7.80 -25.95
C PHE A 423 81.69 -6.47 -26.64
N PHE A 424 81.04 -5.38 -26.21
CA PHE A 424 81.31 -4.05 -26.73
C PHE A 424 82.77 -3.63 -26.50
N MET A 425 83.30 -3.84 -25.29
CA MET A 425 84.71 -3.58 -25.03
C MET A 425 85.66 -4.50 -25.80
N ASP A 426 85.28 -5.75 -26.06
CA ASP A 426 86.12 -6.66 -26.85
C ASP A 426 86.16 -6.29 -28.33
N ASN A 427 85.05 -5.78 -28.88
CA ASN A 427 85.01 -5.30 -30.25
C ASN A 427 85.83 -4.01 -30.46
N LEU A 428 86.04 -3.22 -29.41
CA LEU A 428 86.91 -2.04 -29.46
C LEU A 428 88.41 -2.40 -29.36
N ASP A 429 88.73 -3.61 -28.92
CA ASP A 429 90.09 -4.08 -28.70
C ASP A 429 90.62 -4.79 -29.94
N HIS A 430 91.30 -4.05 -30.83
CA HIS A 430 91.81 -4.52 -32.12
C HIS A 430 93.15 -5.29 -32.03
N SER A 431 93.44 -5.94 -30.91
CA SER A 431 94.65 -6.76 -30.77
C SER A 431 94.45 -8.15 -31.39
N ILE A 432 95.43 -8.64 -32.14
CA ILE A 432 95.45 -10.01 -32.69
C ILE A 432 95.68 -10.97 -31.51
N LYS A 433 94.71 -11.83 -31.18
CA LYS A 433 94.75 -12.65 -29.95
C LYS A 433 94.76 -14.15 -30.18
N ASN A 434 94.39 -14.61 -31.38
CA ASN A 434 94.38 -16.03 -31.72
C ASN A 434 95.34 -16.37 -32.86
N ILE A 435 95.91 -17.58 -32.80
CA ILE A 435 96.83 -18.11 -33.82
C ILE A 435 96.16 -18.13 -35.20
N ALA A 436 94.90 -18.58 -35.26
CA ALA A 436 94.10 -18.59 -36.49
C ALA A 436 93.80 -17.18 -37.03
N GLU A 437 93.73 -16.18 -36.15
CA GLU A 437 93.48 -14.79 -36.51
C GLU A 437 94.76 -14.12 -37.06
N ALA A 438 95.92 -14.47 -36.50
CA ALA A 438 97.23 -14.08 -37.03
C ALA A 438 97.51 -14.68 -38.41
N GLU A 439 97.21 -15.98 -38.62
CA GLU A 439 97.37 -16.66 -39.91
C GLU A 439 96.45 -16.07 -40.99
N SER A 440 95.20 -15.77 -40.64
CA SER A 440 94.21 -15.19 -41.55
C SER A 440 94.51 -13.75 -41.94
N LEU A 441 94.97 -12.92 -41.00
CA LEU A 441 95.22 -11.50 -41.27
C LEU A 441 96.55 -11.27 -42.02
N LEU A 442 97.55 -12.10 -41.74
CA LEU A 442 98.90 -11.99 -42.30
C LEU A 442 99.14 -12.92 -43.50
N ASN A 443 98.22 -13.85 -43.80
CA ASN A 443 98.32 -14.86 -44.87
C ASN A 443 99.62 -15.71 -44.79
N LEU A 444 100.14 -15.90 -43.59
CA LEU A 444 101.38 -16.64 -43.33
C LEU A 444 101.11 -17.78 -42.34
N PRO A 445 101.64 -18.99 -42.57
CA PRO A 445 101.51 -20.10 -41.64
C PRO A 445 102.29 -19.81 -40.35
N VAL A 446 101.63 -19.94 -39.20
CA VAL A 446 102.24 -19.74 -37.89
C VAL A 446 102.84 -21.07 -37.42
N PHE A 447 104.16 -21.19 -37.55
CA PHE A 447 104.88 -22.42 -37.18
C PHE A 447 105.05 -22.64 -35.67
N SER A 448 104.99 -21.58 -34.88
CA SER A 448 105.12 -21.66 -33.42
C SER A 448 104.47 -20.44 -32.76
N SER A 449 103.80 -20.65 -31.63
CA SER A 449 103.35 -19.58 -30.75
C SER A 449 104.11 -19.67 -29.44
N ILE A 450 104.66 -18.55 -28.98
CA ILE A 450 105.30 -18.46 -27.66
C ILE A 450 104.22 -17.90 -26.73
N PRO A 451 103.71 -18.68 -25.77
CA PRO A 451 102.73 -18.17 -24.83
C PRO A 451 103.42 -17.15 -23.94
N ASP A 452 102.94 -15.91 -23.96
CA ASP A 452 103.36 -14.92 -22.98
C ASP A 452 102.75 -15.32 -21.63
N LYS A 453 103.60 -15.77 -20.72
CA LYS A 453 103.21 -15.96 -19.33
C LYS A 453 103.54 -14.65 -18.62
N ASP A 454 102.55 -13.78 -18.49
CA ASP A 454 102.64 -12.65 -17.58
C ASP A 454 102.99 -13.17 -16.18
N VAL A 455 104.17 -12.76 -15.71
CA VAL A 455 104.57 -12.85 -14.30
C VAL A 455 103.81 -11.75 -13.57
N LYS A 456 102.65 -12.15 -13.02
CA LYS A 456 101.84 -11.47 -11.99
C LYS A 456 101.30 -10.07 -12.28
#